data_AF-A0A089LXB9-F1
#
_entry.id   AF-A0A089LXB9-F1
#
_cell.length_a   1.000
_cell.length_b   1.000
_cell.length_c   1.000
_cell.angle_alpha   90.00
_cell.angle_beta   90.00
_cell.angle_gamma   90.00
#
_symmetry.space_group_name_H-M   'P 1'
#
loop_
_entity.id
_entity.type
_entity.pdbx_description
1 polymer ?
#
loop_
_entity_poly.entity_id
_entity_poly.type
_entity_poly.pdbx_seq_one_letter_code
_entity_poly.pdbx_strand_id
1 'polypeptide(L)'
;MEIYYYKDYAEYKQARPDTESTEADYQSVFNSADAVHQIIMEQSSLLFYEFPGIASLDISLPFNGTTYSASLTKGSIEKFYSTDFEQIQSDEQWRTQISDRYFTKPSRDAFAKRYIKTS
;
A
#
# COMPACT_ATOMS: atom_id res chain seq x y z
N MET A 1 4.03 -6.52 -11.33
CA MET A 1 2.58 -6.49 -11.12
C MET A 1 2.15 -5.03 -11.05
N GLU A 2 0.96 -4.69 -11.52
CA GLU A 2 0.47 -3.30 -11.51
C GLU A 2 -0.87 -3.24 -10.75
N ILE A 3 -1.03 -2.22 -9.91
CA ILE A 3 -2.25 -1.96 -9.15
C ILE A 3 -2.68 -0.52 -9.40
N TYR A 4 -3.92 -0.37 -9.87
CA TYR A 4 -4.57 0.92 -10.10
C TYR A 4 -5.80 1.01 -9.21
N TYR A 5 -5.84 2.00 -8.32
CA TYR A 5 -7.03 2.32 -7.55
C TYR A 5 -7.93 3.26 -8.36
N TYR A 6 -9.24 3.10 -8.16
CA TYR A 6 -10.23 4.01 -8.71
C TYR A 6 -10.06 5.41 -8.10
N LYS A 7 -10.36 6.46 -8.88
CA LYS A 7 -10.13 7.84 -8.43
C LYS A 7 -11.11 8.29 -7.35
N ASP A 8 -12.34 7.75 -7.40
CA ASP A 8 -13.45 8.11 -6.54
C ASP A 8 -14.47 6.97 -6.44
N TYR A 9 -15.44 7.15 -5.54
CA TYR A 9 -16.50 6.16 -5.33
C TYR A 9 -17.39 5.97 -6.56
N ALA A 10 -17.59 7.01 -7.39
CA ALA A 10 -18.42 6.90 -8.59
C ALA A 10 -17.80 5.94 -9.61
N GLU A 11 -16.48 6.06 -9.84
CA GLU A 11 -15.74 5.15 -10.70
C GLU A 11 -15.69 3.73 -10.11
N TYR A 12 -15.46 3.60 -8.81
CA TYR A 12 -15.49 2.30 -8.12
C TYR A 12 -16.86 1.61 -8.26
N LYS A 13 -17.97 2.32 -8.01
CA LYS A 13 -19.33 1.79 -8.11
C LYS A 13 -19.70 1.45 -9.55
N GLN A 14 -19.22 2.22 -10.52
CA GLN A 14 -19.41 1.91 -11.94
C GLN A 14 -18.71 0.60 -12.31
N ALA A 15 -17.49 0.37 -11.81
CA ALA A 15 -16.73 -0.84 -12.08
C ALA A 15 -17.21 -2.06 -11.26
N ARG A 16 -17.79 -1.82 -10.08
CA ARG A 16 -18.34 -2.83 -9.16
C ARG A 16 -19.80 -2.50 -8.83
N PRO A 17 -20.74 -2.65 -9.78
CA PRO A 17 -22.13 -2.25 -9.59
C PRO A 17 -22.83 -3.03 -8.48
N ASP A 18 -22.40 -4.26 -8.23
CA ASP A 18 -22.88 -5.18 -7.20
C ASP A 18 -22.27 -4.94 -5.81
N THR A 19 -21.35 -3.97 -5.65
CA THR A 19 -20.75 -3.70 -4.34
C THR A 19 -21.79 -3.25 -3.31
N GLU A 20 -21.72 -3.83 -2.11
CA GLU A 20 -22.45 -3.40 -0.93
C GLU A 20 -21.79 -2.19 -0.24
N SER A 21 -20.55 -1.86 -0.60
CA SER A 21 -19.84 -0.71 -0.03
C SER A 21 -20.53 0.60 -0.39
N THR A 22 -20.71 1.45 0.60
CA THR A 22 -21.25 2.80 0.44
C THR A 22 -20.15 3.80 0.11
N GLU A 23 -20.55 5.01 -0.29
CA GLU A 23 -19.60 6.13 -0.44
C GLU A 23 -18.89 6.45 0.89
N ALA A 24 -19.62 6.35 2.02
CA ALA A 24 -19.05 6.57 3.34
C ALA A 24 -17.99 5.52 3.68
N ASP A 25 -18.21 4.25 3.33
CA ASP A 25 -17.21 3.19 3.51
C ASP A 25 -15.96 3.47 2.69
N TYR A 26 -16.13 3.86 1.42
CA TYR A 26 -15.02 4.24 0.55
C TYR A 26 -14.23 5.42 1.14
N GLN A 27 -14.92 6.50 1.51
CA GLN A 27 -14.30 7.69 2.09
C GLN A 27 -13.65 7.40 3.45
N SER A 28 -14.13 6.43 4.21
CA SER A 28 -13.50 6.02 5.47
C SER A 28 -12.10 5.46 5.26
N VAL A 29 -11.86 4.78 4.14
CA VAL A 29 -10.57 4.24 3.73
C VAL A 29 -9.70 5.33 3.09
N PHE A 30 -10.26 6.07 2.13
CA PHE A 30 -9.57 7.12 1.39
C PHE A 30 -9.87 8.51 1.96
N ASN A 31 -9.42 8.77 3.20
CA ASN A 31 -9.76 9.99 3.94
C ASN A 31 -8.65 11.06 4.00
N SER A 32 -7.40 10.71 3.70
CA SER A 32 -6.24 11.59 3.91
C SER A 32 -5.02 11.12 3.11
N ALA A 33 -4.04 12.01 2.92
CA ALA A 33 -2.75 11.62 2.33
C ALA A 33 -2.01 10.57 3.19
N ASP A 34 -2.17 10.60 4.51
CA ASP A 34 -1.59 9.56 5.39
C ASP A 34 -2.22 8.19 5.13
N ALA A 35 -3.54 8.12 4.91
CA ALA A 35 -4.22 6.89 4.54
C ALA A 35 -3.75 6.38 3.16
N VAL A 36 -3.49 7.27 2.20
CA VAL A 36 -2.89 6.90 0.90
C VAL A 36 -1.48 6.33 1.09
N HIS A 37 -0.63 6.99 1.88
CA HIS A 37 0.70 6.47 2.21
C HIS A 37 0.62 5.12 2.92
N GLN A 38 -0.35 4.95 3.81
CA GLN A 38 -0.61 3.70 4.52
C GLN A 38 -0.93 2.58 3.55
N ILE A 39 -1.91 2.79 2.66
CA ILE A 39 -2.31 1.80 1.65
C ILE A 39 -1.11 1.41 0.78
N ILE A 40 -0.40 2.39 0.24
CA ILE A 40 0.74 2.12 -0.64
C ILE A 40 1.85 1.36 0.10
N MET A 41 2.21 1.75 1.32
CA MET A 41 3.28 1.10 2.09
C MET A 41 2.87 -0.30 2.55
N GLU A 42 1.74 -0.42 3.24
CA GLU A 42 1.36 -1.64 3.95
C GLU A 42 0.91 -2.72 2.96
N GLN A 43 0.09 -2.37 1.97
CA GLN A 43 -0.41 -3.36 0.99
C GLN A 43 0.71 -3.83 0.05
N SER A 44 1.60 -2.94 -0.40
CA SER A 44 2.75 -3.37 -1.22
C SER A 44 3.67 -4.32 -0.44
N SER A 45 3.93 -4.03 0.83
CA SER A 45 4.76 -4.86 1.68
C SER A 45 4.14 -6.24 1.88
N LEU A 46 2.83 -6.29 2.17
CA LEU A 46 2.10 -7.54 2.34
C LEU A 46 2.10 -8.38 1.06
N LEU A 47 1.90 -7.75 -0.11
CA LEU A 47 1.95 -8.45 -1.40
C LEU A 47 3.33 -9.07 -1.68
N PHE A 48 4.42 -8.38 -1.37
CA PHE A 48 5.76 -8.97 -1.52
C PHE A 48 6.02 -10.13 -0.55
N TYR A 49 5.39 -10.11 0.63
CA TYR A 49 5.50 -11.18 1.62
C TYR A 49 4.66 -12.40 1.24
N GLU A 50 3.37 -12.20 0.95
CA GLU A 50 2.42 -13.30 0.65
C GLU A 50 2.70 -13.97 -0.70
N PHE A 51 3.27 -13.22 -1.66
CA PHE A 51 3.49 -13.70 -3.02
C PHE A 51 4.99 -13.61 -3.38
N PRO A 52 5.82 -14.59 -2.98
CA PRO A 52 7.28 -14.54 -3.16
C PRO A 52 7.73 -14.46 -4.63
N GLY A 53 6.86 -14.82 -5.59
CA GLY A 53 7.11 -14.68 -7.02
C GLY A 53 7.04 -13.24 -7.55
N ILE A 54 6.58 -12.27 -6.75
CA ILE A 54 6.48 -10.87 -7.15
C ILE A 54 7.83 -10.18 -6.95
N ALA A 55 8.53 -9.90 -8.04
CA ALA A 55 9.79 -9.15 -8.01
C ALA A 55 9.58 -7.63 -7.95
N SER A 56 8.52 -7.13 -8.58
CA SER A 56 8.20 -5.71 -8.67
C SER A 56 6.69 -5.42 -8.65
N LEU A 57 6.36 -4.25 -8.11
CA LEU A 57 5.00 -3.73 -7.99
C LEU A 57 4.99 -2.25 -8.37
N ASP A 58 4.16 -1.89 -9.34
CA ASP A 58 3.77 -0.51 -9.58
C ASP A 58 2.37 -0.29 -9.01
N ILE A 59 2.21 0.72 -8.17
CA ILE A 59 0.95 1.06 -7.51
C ILE A 59 0.63 2.53 -7.75
N SER A 60 -0.60 2.82 -8.16
CA SER A 60 -1.10 4.17 -8.39
C SER A 60 -2.45 4.38 -7.72
N LEU A 61 -2.54 5.44 -6.91
CA LEU A 61 -3.69 5.77 -6.10
C LEU A 61 -4.03 7.27 -6.23
N PRO A 62 -5.10 7.61 -6.96
CA PRO A 62 -5.58 8.99 -7.02
C PRO A 62 -6.36 9.38 -5.76
N PHE A 63 -6.07 10.55 -5.21
CA PHE A 63 -6.76 11.10 -4.05
C PHE A 63 -6.77 12.64 -4.12
N ASN A 64 -7.96 13.24 -3.99
CA ASN A 64 -8.16 14.70 -4.02
C ASN A 64 -7.45 15.42 -5.18
N GLY A 65 -7.56 14.85 -6.39
CA GLY A 65 -6.97 15.43 -7.61
C GLY A 65 -5.45 15.27 -7.73
N THR A 66 -4.80 14.59 -6.78
CA THR A 66 -3.37 14.23 -6.85
C THR A 66 -3.24 12.73 -7.04
N THR A 67 -2.37 12.28 -7.95
CA THR A 67 -2.05 10.86 -8.11
C THR A 67 -0.79 10.52 -7.34
N TYR A 68 -0.90 9.60 -6.39
CA TYR A 68 0.21 9.07 -5.61
C TYR A 68 0.65 7.75 -6.26
N SER A 69 1.92 7.64 -6.63
CA SER A 69 2.44 6.46 -7.32
C SER A 69 3.76 5.99 -6.72
N ALA A 70 3.99 4.69 -6.75
CA ALA A 70 5.26 4.09 -6.37
C ALA A 70 5.61 2.92 -7.29
N SER A 71 6.88 2.86 -7.69
CA SER A 71 7.48 1.72 -8.40
C SER A 71 8.43 1.02 -7.45
N LEU A 72 8.05 -0.16 -6.98
CA LEU A 72 8.68 -0.87 -5.87
C LEU A 72 9.26 -2.20 -6.35
N THR A 73 10.36 -2.60 -5.72
CA THR A 73 10.93 -3.95 -5.87
C THR A 73 10.99 -4.63 -4.51
N LYS A 74 10.88 -5.96 -4.47
CA LYS A 74 10.99 -6.75 -3.21
C LYS A 74 12.23 -6.34 -2.42
N GLY A 75 13.39 -6.34 -3.07
CA GLY A 75 14.66 -5.95 -2.44
C GLY A 75 14.72 -4.50 -1.93
N SER A 76 14.02 -3.55 -2.56
CA SER A 76 13.96 -2.18 -2.05
C SER A 76 13.13 -2.05 -0.76
N ILE A 77 12.09 -2.87 -0.64
CA ILE A 77 11.20 -2.93 0.53
C ILE A 77 11.87 -3.68 1.67
N GLU A 78 12.48 -4.83 1.39
CA GLU A 78 13.29 -5.59 2.35
C GLU A 78 14.43 -4.74 2.92
N LYS A 79 15.10 -3.95 2.07
CA LYS A 79 16.12 -3.00 2.53
C LYS A 79 15.55 -1.88 3.40
N PHE A 80 14.32 -1.44 3.15
CA PHE A 80 13.67 -0.44 4.00
C PHE A 80 13.41 -0.99 5.40
N TYR A 81 12.98 -2.26 5.50
CA TYR A 81 12.73 -2.92 6.78
C TYR A 81 13.96 -3.55 7.43
N SER A 82 15.06 -3.67 6.70
CA SER A 82 16.24 -4.46 7.09
C SER A 82 15.89 -5.92 7.41
N THR A 83 14.98 -6.50 6.62
CA THR A 83 14.44 -7.85 6.80
C THR A 83 14.28 -8.51 5.44
N ASP A 84 14.76 -9.75 5.31
CA ASP A 84 14.45 -10.62 4.16
C ASP A 84 13.09 -11.29 4.40
N PHE A 85 12.16 -11.09 3.48
CA PHE A 85 10.79 -11.61 3.62
C PHE A 85 10.75 -13.13 3.54
N GLU A 86 11.73 -13.79 2.93
CA GLU A 86 11.83 -15.26 2.90
C GLU A 86 12.19 -15.84 4.27
N GLN A 87 12.70 -15.03 5.20
CA GLN A 87 12.96 -15.43 6.58
C GLN A 87 11.73 -15.29 7.49
N ILE A 88 10.64 -14.68 7.01
CA ILE A 88 9.39 -14.57 7.75
C ILE A 88 8.55 -15.81 7.46
N GLN A 89 8.33 -16.62 8.50
CA GLN A 89 7.72 -17.95 8.40
C GLN A 89 6.35 -18.03 9.07
N SER A 90 5.87 -16.92 9.66
CA SER A 90 4.56 -16.86 10.30
C SER A 90 4.01 -15.44 10.40
N ASP A 91 2.70 -15.33 10.57
CA ASP A 91 2.01 -14.05 10.80
C ASP A 91 2.49 -13.35 12.08
N GLU A 92 2.88 -14.12 13.10
CA GLU A 92 3.47 -13.56 14.32
C GLU A 92 4.84 -12.92 14.05
N GLN A 93 5.66 -13.55 13.21
CA GLN A 93 6.94 -12.98 12.79
C GLN A 93 6.74 -11.75 11.92
N TRP A 94 5.79 -11.78 10.97
CA TRP A 94 5.41 -10.61 10.19
C TRP A 94 4.99 -9.47 11.12
N ARG A 95 4.12 -9.75 12.08
CA ARG A 95 3.61 -8.76 13.02
C ARG A 95 4.72 -8.11 13.82
N THR A 96 5.56 -8.92 14.45
CA THR A 96 6.60 -8.44 15.38
C THR A 96 7.79 -7.79 14.67
N GLN A 97 8.14 -8.24 13.46
CA GLN A 97 9.30 -7.72 12.72
C GLN A 97 8.93 -6.54 11.81
N ILE A 98 7.72 -6.56 11.24
CA ILE A 98 7.26 -5.59 10.24
C ILE A 98 6.16 -4.70 10.80
N SER A 99 4.95 -5.20 11.05
CA SER A 99 3.79 -4.32 11.29
C SER A 99 3.93 -3.49 12.56
N ASP A 100 4.22 -4.12 13.70
CA ASP A 100 4.29 -3.43 14.99
C ASP A 100 5.42 -2.40 15.03
N ARG A 101 6.47 -2.63 14.24
CA ARG A 101 7.66 -1.79 14.19
C ARG A 101 7.56 -0.64 13.19
N TYR A 102 6.98 -0.90 12.01
CA TYR A 102 7.07 0.00 10.87
C TYR A 102 5.73 0.53 10.38
N PHE A 103 4.58 -0.01 10.77
CA PHE A 103 3.26 0.50 10.32
C PHE A 103 2.81 1.69 11.18
N THR A 104 3.74 2.60 11.42
CA THR A 104 3.56 3.81 12.20
C THR A 104 3.61 5.02 11.28
N LYS A 105 2.95 6.11 11.68
CA LYS A 105 2.97 7.35 10.90
C LYS A 105 4.39 7.85 10.53
N PRO A 106 5.38 7.89 11.46
CA PRO A 106 6.73 8.33 11.10
C PRO A 106 7.38 7.44 10.01
N SER A 107 7.16 6.14 10.07
CA SER A 107 7.66 5.20 9.07
C SER A 107 6.94 5.35 7.73
N ARG A 108 5.62 5.58 7.74
CA ARG A 108 4.85 5.93 6.53
C ARG A 108 5.36 7.20 5.86
N ASP A 109 5.63 8.24 6.63
CA ASP A 109 6.18 9.50 6.12
C ASP A 109 7.60 9.29 5.53
N ALA A 110 8.44 8.48 6.20
CA ALA A 110 9.77 8.12 5.69
C ALA A 110 9.70 7.27 4.41
N PHE A 111 8.77 6.33 4.34
CA PHE A 111 8.50 5.52 3.16
C PHE A 111 8.02 6.39 2.01
N ALA A 112 7.03 7.26 2.25
CA ALA A 112 6.46 8.15 1.25
C ALA A 112 7.53 9.07 0.66
N LYS A 113 8.34 9.72 1.51
CA LYS A 113 9.46 10.57 1.07
C LYS A 113 10.45 9.84 0.15
N ARG A 114 10.62 8.53 0.36
CA ARG A 114 11.60 7.73 -0.38
C ARG A 114 11.04 7.16 -1.67
N TYR A 115 9.77 6.76 -1.70
CA TYR A 115 9.23 5.92 -2.75
C TYR A 115 7.99 6.49 -3.46
N ILE A 116 7.21 7.35 -2.80
CA ILE A 116 5.96 7.84 -3.35
C ILE A 116 6.21 9.15 -4.10
N LYS A 117 5.72 9.20 -5.34
CA LYS A 117 5.71 10.39 -6.19
C LYS A 117 4.28 10.90 -6.32
N THR A 118 4.14 12.21 -6.37
CA THR A 118 2.86 12.88 -6.66
C THR A 118 2.90 13.53 -8.04
N SER A 119 1.79 13.45 -8.76
CA SER A 119 1.56 14.11 -10.05
C SER A 119 0.15 14.64 -10.17
#